data_AF-A0A9D4PXE0-F1
#
_entry.id   AF-A0A9D4PXE0-F1
#
_cell.length_a   1.000
_cell.length_b   1.000
_cell.length_c   1.000
_cell.angle_alpha   90.00
_cell.angle_beta   90.00
_cell.angle_gamma   90.00
#
_symmetry.space_group_name_H-M   'P 1'
#
loop_
_entity.id
_entity.type
_entity.pdbx_description
1 polymer ?
#
loop_
_entity_poly.entity_id
_entity_poly.type
_entity_poly.pdbx_seq_one_letter_code
_entity_poly.pdbx_strand_id
1 'polypeptide(L)'
;MSDNEFRQMLPVLTVKQQAATYTNGLYVFSAKCSGKVLSDGTSCVFLSLQTADQQLDSALDLMRRLPPQKIEKNLSDLIDLVPGLCEELLSSVDQPLKIATDKKCGKDYLLCDYNRDGDSYRSPWSNNYEPPLEDGALPSERLRKLEVDANNAFDQYREMYFEGGVSSVYLWDLDHGFAGVVLIKKGGDGSKKIMGSWDSIHVVEVQEKSSGRNAHYKLTSTAMLWLQTKKPGSGTMNLGGSLTRQMEQDSPVSEAVPHIANIGKMVEDMENKIRTTLNEIYFGKTKDIVNGLRSLQPLQDRKQQEALRNDLAQALRNRQAKQDS
;
A
#
# COMPACT_ATOMS: atom_id res chain seq x y z
N MET A 1 -28.75 -1.48 33.45
CA MET A 1 -27.43 -1.28 34.09
C MET A 1 -26.56 -0.57 33.09
N SER A 2 -25.98 0.57 33.47
CA SER A 2 -25.18 1.43 32.59
C SER A 2 -23.75 0.89 32.45
N ASP A 3 -23.08 1.21 31.33
CA ASP A 3 -21.73 0.77 30.91
C ASP A 3 -20.62 0.84 31.98
N ASN A 4 -20.85 1.56 33.08
CA ASN A 4 -19.89 1.70 34.16
C ASN A 4 -19.83 0.49 35.11
N GLU A 5 -20.83 -0.38 35.14
CA GLU A 5 -20.79 -1.62 35.93
C GLU A 5 -20.05 -2.76 35.21
N PHE A 6 -19.97 -2.73 33.87
CA PHE A 6 -19.28 -3.76 33.08
C PHE A 6 -17.74 -3.68 33.20
N ARG A 7 -17.21 -2.47 33.44
CA ARG A 7 -15.76 -2.23 33.57
C ARG A 7 -15.17 -2.68 34.91
N GLN A 8 -15.98 -2.96 35.93
CA GLN A 8 -15.49 -3.34 37.25
C GLN A 8 -15.39 -4.86 37.49
N MET A 9 -15.82 -5.71 36.55
CA MET A 9 -15.71 -7.18 36.68
C MET A 9 -14.56 -7.82 35.87
N LEU A 10 -13.62 -7.02 35.37
CA LEU A 10 -12.36 -7.53 34.82
C LEU A 10 -11.31 -7.55 35.94
N PRO A 11 -11.33 -8.56 36.82
CA PRO A 11 -10.23 -9.52 36.73
C PRO A 11 -10.62 -10.96 37.13
N VAL A 12 -9.77 -11.91 36.75
CA VAL A 12 -9.75 -13.33 37.14
C VAL A 12 -10.56 -14.28 36.22
N LEU A 13 -10.16 -14.35 34.95
CA LEU A 13 -10.32 -15.58 34.17
C LEU A 13 -8.95 -16.25 34.06
N THR A 14 -8.67 -17.16 34.99
CA THR A 14 -7.52 -18.07 34.89
C THR A 14 -7.88 -19.17 33.90
N VAL A 15 -7.45 -19.05 32.65
CA VAL A 15 -7.65 -20.10 31.63
C VAL A 15 -6.69 -21.25 31.96
N LYS A 16 -7.21 -22.32 32.59
CA LYS A 16 -6.48 -23.60 32.64
C LYS A 16 -6.65 -24.29 31.29
N GLN A 17 -5.52 -24.48 30.62
CA GLN A 17 -5.37 -25.14 29.32
C GLN A 17 -6.05 -26.52 29.32
N GLN A 18 -7.01 -26.75 28.42
CA GLN A 18 -7.53 -28.10 28.16
C GLN A 18 -8.08 -28.25 26.73
N ALA A 19 -7.99 -29.50 26.26
CA ALA A 19 -7.91 -29.96 24.87
C ALA A 19 -8.90 -29.36 23.87
N ALA A 20 -8.37 -29.01 22.70
CA ALA A 20 -9.15 -28.72 21.50
C ALA A 20 -9.49 -30.04 20.79
N THR A 21 -10.76 -30.22 20.44
CA THR A 21 -11.21 -31.27 19.51
C THR A 21 -11.76 -30.62 18.26
N TYR A 22 -11.30 -31.10 17.11
CA TYR A 22 -11.65 -30.60 15.79
C TYR A 22 -12.75 -31.48 15.18
N THR A 23 -13.92 -30.89 14.92
CA THR A 23 -15.04 -31.56 14.25
C THR A 23 -15.77 -30.54 13.37
N ASN A 24 -16.00 -30.88 12.09
CA ASN A 24 -16.69 -30.04 11.09
C ASN A 24 -16.14 -28.61 10.94
N GLY A 25 -14.82 -28.46 10.84
CA GLY A 25 -14.22 -27.16 10.49
C GLY A 25 -14.14 -26.14 11.62
N LEU A 26 -14.58 -26.48 12.84
CA LEU A 26 -14.60 -25.57 14.00
C LEU A 26 -13.74 -26.10 15.15
N TYR A 27 -12.96 -25.21 15.77
CA TYR A 27 -12.30 -25.46 17.04
C TYR A 27 -13.31 -25.28 18.18
N VAL A 28 -13.68 -26.37 18.84
CA VAL A 28 -14.58 -26.33 19.99
C VAL A 28 -13.74 -26.23 21.27
N PHE A 29 -13.80 -25.08 21.94
CA PHE A 29 -13.20 -24.89 23.26
C PHE A 29 -14.27 -25.11 24.34
N SER A 30 -14.06 -26.11 25.21
CA SER A 30 -14.92 -26.32 26.37
C SER A 30 -14.42 -25.46 27.54
N ALA A 31 -15.13 -24.37 27.84
CA ALA A 31 -14.90 -23.61 29.07
C ALA A 31 -15.90 -24.07 30.15
N LYS A 32 -15.40 -24.65 31.24
CA LYS A 32 -16.20 -24.88 32.45
C LYS A 32 -16.22 -23.60 33.29
N CYS A 33 -17.34 -22.88 33.28
CA CYS A 33 -17.61 -21.87 34.30
C CYS A 33 -17.86 -22.56 35.65
N SER A 34 -17.09 -22.21 36.68
CA SER A 34 -17.40 -22.63 38.05
C SER A 34 -18.62 -21.87 38.55
N GLY A 35 -19.73 -22.57 38.76
CA GLY A 35 -20.83 -22.09 39.61
C GLY A 35 -22.05 -21.54 38.90
N LYS A 36 -22.76 -22.39 38.14
CA LYS A 36 -24.23 -22.59 38.15
C LYS A 36 -24.60 -23.36 36.88
N VAL A 37 -25.22 -24.52 37.07
CA VAL A 37 -25.82 -25.31 35.98
C VAL A 37 -27.07 -24.55 35.52
N LEU A 38 -27.03 -23.97 34.32
CA LEU A 38 -28.24 -23.57 33.61
C LEU A 38 -28.75 -24.81 32.88
N SER A 39 -29.86 -25.34 33.37
CA SER A 39 -30.63 -26.41 32.73
C SER A 39 -31.46 -25.83 31.60
N ASP A 40 -30.83 -25.62 30.45
CA ASP A 40 -31.46 -25.81 29.14
C ASP A 40 -30.35 -25.66 28.08
N GLY A 41 -30.45 -26.47 27.03
CA GLY A 41 -29.40 -26.78 26.05
C GLY A 41 -28.93 -25.63 25.14
N THR A 42 -28.88 -24.40 25.63
CA THR A 42 -28.30 -23.25 24.93
C THR A 42 -26.83 -23.17 25.29
N SER A 43 -26.00 -23.93 24.57
CA SER A 43 -24.56 -23.70 24.59
C SER A 43 -24.30 -22.23 24.25
N CYS A 44 -23.66 -21.52 25.17
CA CYS A 44 -23.36 -20.10 25.07
C CYS A 44 -22.26 -19.93 24.02
N VAL A 45 -22.64 -19.93 22.73
CA VAL A 45 -21.77 -19.58 21.61
C VAL A 45 -21.70 -18.06 21.54
N PHE A 46 -20.96 -17.46 22.47
CA PHE A 46 -20.53 -16.06 22.41
C PHE A 46 -19.12 -15.95 21.81
N LEU A 47 -18.84 -16.75 20.77
CA LEU A 47 -17.74 -16.47 19.86
C LEU A 47 -18.31 -15.55 18.78
N SER A 48 -17.91 -14.29 18.86
CA SER A 48 -18.13 -13.29 17.82
C SER A 48 -17.76 -13.90 16.47
N LEU A 49 -18.77 -14.24 15.68
CA LEU A 49 -18.64 -14.41 14.23
C LEU A 49 -18.31 -13.02 13.67
N GLN A 50 -17.06 -12.58 13.79
CA GLN A 50 -16.58 -11.54 12.88
C GLN A 50 -16.62 -12.17 11.48
N THR A 51 -17.31 -11.51 10.56
CA THR A 51 -17.33 -11.94 9.16
C THR A 51 -15.89 -11.87 8.60
N ALA A 52 -15.58 -12.70 7.60
CA ALA A 52 -14.27 -12.67 6.94
C ALA A 52 -13.90 -11.25 6.50
N ASP A 53 -14.87 -10.50 5.95
CA ASP A 53 -14.74 -9.08 5.59
C ASP A 53 -14.28 -8.20 6.75
N GLN A 54 -14.85 -8.39 7.96
CA GLN A 54 -14.46 -7.60 9.13
C GLN A 54 -13.04 -7.94 9.60
N GLN A 55 -12.63 -9.19 9.44
CA GLN A 55 -11.26 -9.61 9.73
C GLN A 55 -10.27 -9.01 8.72
N LEU A 56 -10.62 -9.00 7.43
CA LEU A 56 -9.82 -8.36 6.38
C LEU A 56 -9.68 -6.85 6.64
N ASP A 57 -10.78 -6.15 6.90
CA ASP A 57 -10.76 -4.71 7.22
C ASP A 57 -9.85 -4.40 8.41
N SER A 58 -9.93 -5.24 9.46
CA SER A 58 -9.11 -5.10 10.66
C SER A 58 -7.63 -5.39 10.38
N ALA A 59 -7.35 -6.39 9.55
CA ALA A 59 -6.00 -6.75 9.13
C ALA A 59 -5.35 -5.63 8.29
N LEU A 60 -6.10 -5.04 7.36
CA LEU A 60 -5.67 -3.89 6.56
C LEU A 60 -5.51 -2.62 7.41
N ASP A 61 -6.35 -2.41 8.44
CA ASP A 61 -6.15 -1.32 9.41
C ASP A 61 -4.89 -1.53 10.26
N LEU A 62 -4.60 -2.77 10.65
CA LEU A 62 -3.40 -3.10 11.40
C LEU A 62 -2.14 -2.82 10.57
N MET A 63 -2.11 -3.22 9.30
CA MET A 63 -0.97 -2.95 8.41
C MET A 63 -0.73 -1.46 8.16
N ARG A 64 -1.77 -0.62 8.24
CA ARG A 64 -1.66 0.84 8.18
C ARG A 64 -1.07 1.49 9.43
N ARG A 65 -1.04 0.77 10.56
CA ARG A 65 -0.56 1.27 11.87
C ARG A 65 0.79 0.70 12.27
N LEU A 66 1.11 -0.51 11.84
CA LEU A 66 2.38 -1.14 12.17
C LEU A 66 3.55 -0.42 11.46
N PRO A 67 4.76 -0.46 12.05
CA PRO A 67 5.93 0.18 11.44
C PRO A 67 6.21 -0.35 10.02
N PRO A 68 6.23 0.51 8.99
CA PRO A 68 6.37 0.08 7.59
C PRO A 68 7.74 -0.54 7.29
N GLN A 69 8.76 -0.29 8.12
CA GLN A 69 10.09 -0.89 7.97
C GLN A 69 10.10 -2.40 8.22
N LYS A 70 9.03 -2.95 8.80
CA LYS A 70 8.88 -4.38 9.11
C LYS A 70 7.74 -5.01 8.31
N ILE A 71 7.30 -4.39 7.22
CA ILE A 71 6.11 -4.80 6.47
C ILE A 71 6.12 -6.28 6.06
N GLU A 72 7.24 -6.79 5.55
CA GLU A 72 7.37 -8.22 5.18
C GLU A 72 7.13 -9.15 6.37
N LYS A 73 7.75 -8.83 7.51
CA LYS A 73 7.58 -9.61 8.74
C LYS A 73 6.16 -9.49 9.28
N ASN A 74 5.62 -8.27 9.32
CA ASN A 74 4.27 -8.03 9.82
C ASN A 74 3.23 -8.78 8.98
N LEU A 75 3.41 -8.83 7.66
CA LEU A 75 2.53 -9.56 6.76
C LEU A 75 2.65 -11.08 6.98
N SER A 76 3.86 -11.61 7.12
CA SER A 76 4.08 -13.02 7.47
C SER A 76 3.42 -13.38 8.80
N ASP A 77 3.66 -12.59 9.85
CA ASP A 77 3.09 -12.80 11.19
C ASP A 77 1.54 -12.72 11.14
N LEU A 78 0.98 -11.89 10.26
CA LEU A 78 -0.47 -11.72 10.08
C LEU A 78 -1.11 -12.88 9.32
N ILE A 79 -0.42 -13.41 8.30
CA ILE A 79 -0.83 -14.63 7.58
C ILE A 79 -0.81 -15.83 8.54
N ASP A 80 0.21 -15.95 9.39
CA ASP A 80 0.28 -17.01 10.41
C ASP A 80 -0.86 -16.90 11.44
N LEU A 81 -1.28 -15.68 11.77
CA LEU A 81 -2.38 -15.41 12.71
C LEU A 81 -3.75 -15.72 12.11
N VAL A 82 -3.97 -15.37 10.83
CA VAL A 82 -5.25 -15.60 10.12
C VAL A 82 -4.99 -16.21 8.74
N PRO A 83 -4.68 -17.53 8.66
CA PRO A 83 -4.30 -18.17 7.39
C PRO A 83 -5.40 -18.14 6.33
N GLY A 84 -6.67 -18.05 6.75
CA GLY A 84 -7.83 -17.99 5.84
C GLY A 84 -7.88 -16.73 4.97
N LEU A 85 -7.13 -15.68 5.32
CA LEU A 85 -7.06 -14.43 4.56
C LEU A 85 -5.77 -14.32 3.72
N CYS A 86 -4.97 -15.39 3.58
CA CYS A 86 -3.66 -15.34 2.95
C CYS A 86 -3.69 -14.71 1.54
N GLU A 87 -4.58 -15.19 0.67
CA GLU A 87 -4.70 -14.70 -0.72
C GLU A 87 -5.19 -13.24 -0.78
N GLU A 88 -6.18 -12.88 0.03
CA GLU A 88 -6.71 -11.53 0.12
C GLU A 88 -5.67 -10.53 0.66
N LEU A 89 -4.87 -10.94 1.65
CA LEU A 89 -3.81 -10.11 2.22
C LEU A 89 -2.67 -9.90 1.25
N LEU A 90 -2.21 -10.95 0.57
CA LEU A 90 -1.14 -10.82 -0.43
C LEU A 90 -1.57 -9.96 -1.62
N SER A 91 -2.84 -10.05 -2.05
CA SER A 91 -3.35 -9.20 -3.14
C SER A 91 -3.63 -7.75 -2.73
N SER A 92 -3.96 -7.50 -1.46
CA SER A 92 -4.36 -6.16 -0.98
C SER A 92 -3.25 -5.36 -0.31
N VAL A 93 -2.20 -6.02 0.19
CA VAL A 93 -1.11 -5.39 0.93
C VAL A 93 0.14 -5.30 0.07
N ASP A 94 0.41 -4.10 -0.43
CA ASP A 94 1.62 -3.83 -1.20
C ASP A 94 2.88 -4.10 -0.35
N GLN A 95 3.87 -4.76 -0.95
CA GLN A 95 5.19 -5.04 -0.36
C GLN A 95 6.31 -4.27 -1.08
N PRO A 96 7.46 -4.02 -0.41
CA PRO A 96 8.63 -3.46 -1.07
C PRO A 96 9.07 -4.33 -2.25
N LEU A 97 9.38 -3.70 -3.37
CA LEU A 97 9.69 -4.42 -4.60
C LEU A 97 11.05 -5.10 -4.48
N LYS A 98 11.11 -6.36 -4.91
CA LYS A 98 12.34 -7.15 -4.97
C LYS A 98 12.87 -7.16 -6.39
N ILE A 99 14.19 -7.21 -6.53
CA ILE A 99 14.87 -7.29 -7.83
C ILE A 99 15.29 -8.73 -8.05
N ALA A 100 15.00 -9.26 -9.24
CA ALA A 100 15.58 -10.49 -9.76
C ALA A 100 16.26 -10.19 -11.10
N THR A 101 17.16 -11.08 -11.52
CA THR A 101 17.88 -10.95 -12.78
C THR A 101 17.46 -12.07 -13.73
N ASP A 102 17.01 -11.70 -14.93
CA ASP A 102 16.69 -12.67 -15.97
C ASP A 102 17.98 -13.30 -16.50
N LYS A 103 18.13 -14.60 -16.26
CA LYS A 103 19.34 -15.36 -16.63
C LYS A 103 19.57 -15.42 -18.15
N LYS A 104 18.53 -15.26 -18.98
CA LYS A 104 18.64 -15.36 -20.45
C LYS A 104 19.18 -14.07 -21.08
N CYS A 105 18.73 -12.91 -20.61
CA CYS A 105 19.10 -11.62 -21.18
C CYS A 105 20.00 -10.77 -20.28
N GLY A 106 20.23 -11.18 -19.03
CA GLY A 106 21.07 -10.48 -18.06
C GLY A 106 20.46 -9.16 -17.55
N LYS A 107 19.15 -8.96 -17.73
CA LYS A 107 18.46 -7.74 -17.31
C LYS A 107 17.72 -7.95 -16.00
N ASP A 108 17.75 -6.94 -15.15
CA ASP A 108 17.01 -6.93 -13.90
C ASP A 108 15.51 -6.69 -14.16
N TYR A 109 14.67 -7.28 -13.31
CA TYR A 109 13.22 -7.11 -13.30
C TYR A 109 12.68 -7.12 -11.88
N LEU A 110 11.47 -6.60 -11.70
CA LEU A 110 10.84 -6.41 -10.40
C LEU A 110 9.84 -7.52 -10.11
N LEU A 111 9.86 -8.00 -8.87
CA LEU A 111 8.97 -9.03 -8.37
C LEU A 111 7.80 -8.41 -7.62
N CYS A 112 6.59 -8.87 -7.93
CA CYS A 112 5.35 -8.56 -7.24
C CYS A 112 4.39 -9.76 -7.39
N ASP A 113 3.24 -9.71 -6.72
CA ASP A 113 2.26 -10.80 -6.82
C ASP A 113 1.63 -10.91 -8.22
N TYR A 114 1.58 -9.81 -9.00
CA TYR A 114 1.01 -9.81 -10.36
C TYR A 114 1.85 -10.52 -11.42
N ASN A 115 3.13 -10.80 -11.16
CA ASN A 115 3.98 -11.61 -12.04
C ASN A 115 4.40 -12.93 -11.40
N ARG A 116 3.75 -13.31 -10.29
CA ARG A 116 4.02 -14.53 -9.54
C ARG A 116 3.02 -15.62 -9.95
N ASP A 117 3.51 -16.84 -10.06
CA ASP A 117 2.69 -18.05 -10.16
C ASP A 117 3.34 -19.14 -9.29
N GLY A 118 2.61 -19.63 -8.28
CA GLY A 118 3.17 -20.44 -7.20
C GLY A 118 4.37 -19.74 -6.54
N ASP A 119 5.56 -20.33 -6.66
CA ASP A 119 6.82 -19.77 -6.15
C ASP A 119 7.75 -19.22 -7.23
N SER A 120 7.24 -19.07 -8.46
CA SER A 120 8.02 -18.62 -9.61
C SER A 120 7.56 -17.25 -10.09
N TYR A 121 8.47 -16.50 -10.69
CA TYR A 121 8.19 -15.15 -11.18
C TYR A 121 8.50 -15.03 -12.67
N ARG A 122 7.56 -14.46 -13.44
CA ARG A 122 7.71 -14.22 -14.87
C ARG A 122 8.58 -13.00 -15.12
N SER A 123 9.62 -13.16 -15.94
CA SER A 123 10.42 -12.05 -16.44
C SER A 123 9.70 -11.32 -17.58
N PRO A 124 9.67 -9.96 -17.57
CA PRO A 124 9.06 -9.20 -18.65
C PRO A 124 9.93 -9.24 -19.92
N TRP A 125 11.19 -9.64 -19.83
CA TRP A 125 12.12 -9.65 -20.95
C TRP A 125 12.04 -10.94 -21.75
N SER A 126 12.26 -12.08 -21.10
CA SER A 126 12.25 -13.40 -21.76
C SER A 126 10.87 -14.08 -21.76
N ASN A 127 9.90 -13.55 -21.02
CA ASN A 127 8.57 -14.14 -20.82
C ASN A 127 8.58 -15.54 -20.18
N ASN A 128 9.64 -15.89 -19.44
CA ASN A 128 9.73 -17.17 -18.74
C ASN A 128 9.63 -16.97 -17.23
N TYR A 129 9.11 -17.98 -16.56
CA TYR A 129 9.12 -18.10 -15.11
C TYR A 129 10.49 -18.58 -14.61
N GLU A 130 10.90 -18.03 -13.46
CA GLU A 130 12.04 -18.52 -12.69
C GLU A 130 11.60 -18.74 -11.23
N PRO A 131 11.72 -19.96 -10.68
CA PRO A 131 12.08 -21.21 -11.37
C PRO A 131 11.17 -21.58 -12.56
N PRO A 132 11.62 -22.43 -13.51
CA PRO A 132 10.80 -22.80 -14.66
C PRO A 132 9.49 -23.48 -14.26
N LEU A 133 8.39 -23.05 -14.88
CA LEU A 133 7.06 -23.66 -14.77
C LEU A 133 6.56 -24.06 -16.16
N GLU A 134 5.87 -25.19 -16.26
CA GLU A 134 5.31 -25.68 -17.53
C GLU A 134 3.93 -25.07 -17.83
N ASP A 135 3.15 -24.73 -16.80
CA ASP A 135 1.76 -24.29 -16.85
C ASP A 135 1.54 -22.88 -16.27
N GLY A 136 2.59 -22.07 -16.22
CA GLY A 136 2.50 -20.69 -15.70
C GLY A 136 1.59 -19.79 -16.54
N ALA A 137 0.85 -18.89 -15.88
CA ALA A 137 -0.03 -17.95 -16.56
C ALA A 137 0.73 -17.01 -17.53
N LEU A 138 0.33 -17.00 -18.81
CA LEU A 138 0.93 -16.14 -19.83
C LEU A 138 -0.11 -15.20 -20.45
N PRO A 139 0.27 -13.96 -20.78
CA PRO A 139 -0.60 -13.06 -21.53
C PRO A 139 -0.81 -13.57 -22.96
N SER A 140 -1.94 -13.20 -23.57
CA SER A 140 -2.23 -13.47 -24.97
C SER A 140 -1.15 -12.89 -25.89
N GLU A 141 -0.98 -13.44 -27.10
CA GLU A 141 0.08 -13.00 -28.03
C GLU A 141 -0.04 -11.50 -28.37
N ARG A 142 -1.28 -11.00 -28.51
CA ARG A 142 -1.56 -9.57 -28.73
C ARG A 142 -1.12 -8.75 -27.53
N LEU A 143 -1.50 -9.17 -26.32
CA LEU A 143 -1.18 -8.43 -25.10
C LEU A 143 0.31 -8.48 -24.77
N ARG A 144 1.00 -9.58 -25.07
CA ARG A 144 2.44 -9.71 -24.91
C ARG A 144 3.21 -8.71 -25.78
N LYS A 145 2.77 -8.45 -27.01
CA LYS A 145 3.38 -7.40 -27.86
C LYS A 145 3.24 -6.03 -27.22
N LEU A 146 2.04 -5.72 -26.70
CA LEU A 146 1.79 -4.48 -25.97
C LEU A 146 2.62 -4.38 -24.69
N GLU A 147 2.80 -5.48 -23.96
CA GLU A 147 3.62 -5.55 -22.74
C GLU A 147 5.10 -5.26 -23.03
N VAL A 148 5.64 -5.77 -24.14
CA VAL A 148 7.02 -5.47 -24.57
C VAL A 148 7.18 -3.99 -24.90
N ASP A 149 6.24 -3.41 -25.65
CA ASP A 149 6.24 -1.98 -25.99
C ASP A 149 6.10 -1.10 -24.73
N ALA A 150 5.24 -1.51 -23.79
CA ALA A 150 5.06 -0.81 -22.52
C ALA A 150 6.34 -0.85 -21.67
N ASN A 151 7.03 -1.99 -21.58
CA ASN A 151 8.32 -2.08 -20.89
C ASN A 151 9.35 -1.12 -21.49
N ASN A 152 9.43 -1.03 -22.82
CA ASN A 152 10.35 -0.09 -23.48
C ASN A 152 9.99 1.38 -23.23
N ALA A 153 8.70 1.72 -23.19
CA ALA A 153 8.24 3.07 -22.91
C ALA A 153 8.51 3.47 -21.45
N PHE A 154 8.21 2.58 -20.50
CA PHE A 154 8.40 2.85 -19.08
C PHE A 154 9.86 2.75 -18.63
N ASP A 155 10.73 2.04 -19.34
CA ASP A 155 12.18 2.11 -19.12
C ASP A 155 12.74 3.50 -19.50
N GLN A 156 12.24 4.11 -20.58
CA GLN A 156 12.57 5.50 -20.93
C GLN A 156 12.00 6.49 -19.92
N TYR A 157 10.75 6.30 -19.48
CA TYR A 157 10.14 7.11 -18.41
C TYR A 157 10.99 7.06 -17.14
N ARG A 158 11.38 5.85 -16.70
CA ARG A 158 12.25 5.62 -15.56
C ARG A 158 13.57 6.38 -15.74
N GLU A 159 14.21 6.27 -16.88
CA GLU A 159 15.49 6.95 -17.11
C GLU A 159 15.36 8.48 -17.02
N MET A 160 14.31 9.07 -17.62
CA MET A 160 14.07 10.52 -17.60
C MET A 160 13.76 11.08 -16.21
N TYR A 161 13.01 10.33 -15.39
CA TYR A 161 12.54 10.82 -14.08
C TYR A 161 13.41 10.36 -12.90
N PHE A 162 14.03 9.19 -13.00
CA PHE A 162 14.77 8.57 -11.91
C PHE A 162 16.28 8.45 -12.18
N GLU A 163 16.76 8.66 -13.41
CA GLU A 163 18.20 8.59 -13.77
C GLU A 163 18.87 7.31 -13.21
N GLY A 164 18.21 6.17 -13.40
CA GLY A 164 18.63 4.86 -12.88
C GLY A 164 17.50 4.07 -12.23
N GLY A 165 17.84 3.05 -11.43
CA GLY A 165 16.86 2.11 -10.87
C GLY A 165 16.45 1.03 -11.88
N VAL A 166 15.39 0.29 -11.54
CA VAL A 166 14.82 -0.79 -12.35
C VAL A 166 13.34 -0.51 -12.55
N SER A 167 12.80 -0.83 -13.73
CA SER A 167 11.36 -0.82 -13.99
C SER A 167 10.92 -2.15 -14.62
N SER A 168 9.65 -2.49 -14.45
CA SER A 168 9.04 -3.67 -15.07
C SER A 168 7.57 -3.43 -15.27
N VAL A 169 7.04 -3.90 -16.40
CA VAL A 169 5.60 -3.84 -16.71
C VAL A 169 5.10 -5.24 -16.96
N TYR A 170 3.98 -5.59 -16.33
CA TYR A 170 3.29 -6.85 -16.55
C TYR A 170 1.84 -6.59 -16.92
N LEU A 171 1.35 -7.24 -17.98
CA LEU A 171 -0.05 -7.14 -18.43
C LEU A 171 -0.71 -8.52 -18.36
N TRP A 172 -2.01 -8.55 -18.10
CA TRP A 172 -2.84 -9.76 -18.14
C TRP A 172 -4.22 -9.47 -18.74
N ASP A 173 -4.77 -10.47 -19.41
CA ASP A 173 -6.05 -10.35 -20.12
C ASP A 173 -7.24 -10.33 -19.13
N LEU A 174 -8.30 -9.61 -19.49
CA LEU A 174 -9.59 -9.61 -18.81
C LEU A 174 -10.70 -9.94 -19.83
N ASP A 175 -11.89 -10.31 -19.37
CA ASP A 175 -13.03 -10.61 -20.26
C ASP A 175 -13.40 -9.42 -21.18
N HIS A 176 -13.25 -8.19 -20.67
CA HIS A 176 -13.63 -6.96 -21.34
C HIS A 176 -12.49 -5.93 -21.37
N GLY A 177 -11.28 -6.37 -21.70
CA GLY A 177 -10.11 -5.52 -21.88
C GLY A 177 -8.85 -6.18 -21.33
N PHE A 178 -8.04 -5.43 -20.60
CA PHE A 178 -6.85 -5.95 -19.96
C PHE A 178 -6.52 -5.14 -18.70
N ALA A 179 -5.67 -5.69 -17.85
CA ALA A 179 -5.07 -4.94 -16.76
C ALA A 179 -3.55 -5.09 -16.80
N GLY A 180 -2.90 -4.25 -16.01
CA GLY A 180 -1.45 -4.26 -15.93
C GLY A 180 -0.93 -3.61 -14.68
N VAL A 181 0.33 -3.88 -14.39
CA VAL A 181 1.08 -3.21 -13.34
C VAL A 181 2.35 -2.60 -13.92
N VAL A 182 2.61 -1.35 -13.58
CA VAL A 182 3.89 -0.67 -13.84
C VAL A 182 4.62 -0.54 -12.51
N LEU A 183 5.83 -1.06 -12.46
CA LEU A 183 6.67 -1.09 -11.29
C LEU A 183 7.93 -0.27 -11.53
N ILE A 184 8.33 0.56 -10.56
CA ILE A 184 9.60 1.29 -10.59
C ILE A 184 10.25 1.18 -9.22
N LYS A 185 11.51 0.78 -9.19
CA LYS A 185 12.31 0.76 -7.96
C LYS A 185 13.58 1.57 -8.17
N LYS A 186 13.77 2.59 -7.33
CA LYS A 186 15.02 3.35 -7.26
C LYS A 186 15.62 3.25 -5.86
N GLY A 187 16.72 2.51 -5.77
CA GLY A 187 17.59 2.56 -4.60
C GLY A 187 18.38 3.88 -4.54
N GLY A 188 18.75 4.30 -3.34
CA GLY A 188 19.70 5.39 -3.14
C GLY A 188 21.09 5.05 -3.66
N ASP A 189 21.91 6.08 -3.84
CA ASP A 189 23.28 6.04 -4.37
C ASP A 189 24.32 5.28 -3.51
N GLY A 190 23.87 4.55 -2.48
CA GLY A 190 24.74 3.80 -1.58
C GLY A 190 25.52 4.69 -0.59
N SER A 191 25.17 5.97 -0.42
CA SER A 191 25.79 6.78 0.62
C SER A 191 25.50 6.17 2.01
N LYS A 192 26.56 5.84 2.77
CA LYS A 192 26.39 5.25 4.13
C LYS A 192 25.70 6.19 5.13
N LYS A 193 25.55 7.47 4.80
CA LYS A 193 24.99 8.50 5.70
C LYS A 193 23.51 8.76 5.43
N ILE A 194 23.06 8.56 4.19
CA ILE A 194 21.68 8.75 3.75
C ILE A 194 21.34 7.57 2.85
N MET A 195 20.57 6.64 3.38
CA MET A 195 20.01 5.53 2.63
C MET A 195 18.57 5.87 2.27
N GLY A 196 18.15 5.48 1.08
CA GLY A 196 16.77 5.65 0.65
C GLY A 196 16.35 4.60 -0.36
N SER A 197 15.06 4.34 -0.44
CA SER A 197 14.43 3.56 -1.50
C SER A 197 13.13 4.23 -1.88
N TRP A 198 12.87 4.28 -3.17
CA TRP A 198 11.59 4.61 -3.76
C TRP A 198 11.06 3.40 -4.49
N ASP A 199 9.81 3.05 -4.22
CA ASP A 199 9.10 1.95 -4.86
C ASP A 199 7.74 2.47 -5.35
N SER A 200 7.50 2.42 -6.67
CA SER A 200 6.22 2.76 -7.31
C SER A 200 5.52 1.49 -7.78
N ILE A 201 4.22 1.40 -7.51
CA ILE A 201 3.33 0.32 -7.95
C ILE A 201 2.09 0.97 -8.54
N HIS A 202 1.90 0.83 -9.85
CA HIS A 202 0.76 1.39 -10.58
C HIS A 202 -0.05 0.26 -11.19
N VAL A 203 -1.16 -0.09 -10.56
CA VAL A 203 -2.10 -1.07 -11.10
C VAL A 203 -3.14 -0.33 -11.94
N VAL A 204 -3.22 -0.68 -13.22
CA VAL A 204 -4.18 -0.10 -14.17
C VAL A 204 -5.11 -1.18 -14.69
N GLU A 205 -6.41 -0.89 -14.65
CA GLU A 205 -7.45 -1.68 -15.30
C GLU A 205 -7.97 -0.89 -16.51
N VAL A 206 -8.05 -1.55 -17.67
CA VAL A 206 -8.49 -0.96 -18.92
C VAL A 206 -9.71 -1.72 -19.42
N GLN A 207 -10.86 -1.06 -19.41
CA GLN A 207 -12.09 -1.61 -19.98
C GLN A 207 -12.31 -1.03 -21.38
N GLU A 208 -12.13 -1.87 -22.40
CA GLU A 208 -12.33 -1.47 -23.79
C GLU A 208 -13.84 -1.38 -24.10
N LYS A 209 -14.32 -0.25 -24.60
CA LYS A 209 -15.71 -0.13 -25.04
C LYS A 209 -15.89 -0.90 -26.36
N SER A 210 -17.09 -1.42 -26.62
CA SER A 210 -17.42 -2.25 -27.79
C SER A 210 -17.02 -1.67 -29.16
N SER A 211 -16.88 -0.36 -29.28
CA SER A 211 -16.43 0.32 -30.51
C SER A 211 -14.91 0.35 -30.72
N GLY A 212 -14.10 -0.04 -29.71
CA GLY A 212 -12.63 0.01 -29.73
C GLY A 212 -12.01 1.41 -29.77
N ARG A 213 -12.81 2.48 -29.91
CA ARG A 213 -12.35 3.86 -30.05
C ARG A 213 -12.22 4.62 -28.74
N ASN A 214 -12.60 4.01 -27.63
CA ASN A 214 -12.60 4.61 -26.31
C ASN A 214 -12.47 3.51 -25.26
N ALA A 215 -11.72 3.77 -24.20
CA ALA A 215 -11.56 2.86 -23.08
C ALA A 215 -11.70 3.62 -21.76
N HIS A 216 -12.22 2.92 -20.76
CA HIS A 216 -12.25 3.39 -19.39
C HIS A 216 -11.00 2.88 -18.68
N TYR A 217 -10.27 3.79 -18.03
CA TYR A 217 -9.03 3.49 -17.33
C TYR A 217 -9.24 3.74 -15.84
N LYS A 218 -8.88 2.75 -15.03
CA LYS A 218 -8.84 2.86 -13.57
C LYS A 218 -7.43 2.61 -13.07
N LEU A 219 -6.80 3.63 -12.53
CA LEU A 219 -5.43 3.60 -12.03
C LEU A 219 -5.43 3.65 -10.51
N THR A 220 -4.88 2.63 -9.87
CA THR A 220 -4.52 2.60 -8.45
C THR A 220 -3.01 2.67 -8.33
N SER A 221 -2.50 3.71 -7.68
CA SER A 221 -1.07 3.98 -7.55
C SER A 221 -0.65 4.04 -6.11
N THR A 222 0.30 3.19 -5.72
CA THR A 222 0.97 3.21 -4.44
C THR A 222 2.42 3.62 -4.65
N ALA A 223 2.90 4.59 -3.87
CA ALA A 223 4.33 4.86 -3.76
C ALA A 223 4.79 4.63 -2.32
N MET A 224 5.85 3.88 -2.16
CA MET A 224 6.54 3.71 -0.89
C MET A 224 7.85 4.49 -0.92
N LEU A 225 8.07 5.25 0.15
CA LEU A 225 9.30 5.97 0.37
C LEU A 225 9.88 5.50 1.68
N TRP A 226 11.15 5.11 1.64
CA TRP A 226 11.93 4.84 2.82
C TRP A 226 13.19 5.69 2.79
N LEU A 227 13.49 6.37 3.90
CA LEU A 227 14.64 7.23 4.09
C LEU A 227 15.21 6.98 5.48
N GLN A 228 16.50 6.69 5.52
CA GLN A 228 17.26 6.57 6.75
C GLN A 228 18.46 7.51 6.69
N THR A 229 18.59 8.39 7.68
CA THR A 229 19.79 9.20 7.85
C THR A 229 20.46 8.93 9.18
N LYS A 230 21.79 8.87 9.15
CA LYS A 230 22.63 8.71 10.34
C LYS A 230 23.68 9.82 10.35
N LYS A 231 23.46 10.84 11.18
CA LYS A 231 24.37 11.98 11.35
C LYS A 231 24.65 12.21 12.84
N PRO A 232 25.86 12.66 13.22
CA PRO A 232 26.20 12.88 14.62
C PRO A 232 25.22 13.82 15.36
N GLY A 233 24.75 14.89 14.70
CA GLY A 233 23.87 15.89 15.33
C GLY A 233 22.41 15.46 15.48
N SER A 234 21.88 14.67 14.55
CA SER A 234 20.46 14.23 14.56
C SER A 234 20.28 12.80 15.05
N GLY A 235 21.37 12.07 15.32
CA GLY A 235 21.33 10.64 15.58
C GLY A 235 20.90 9.84 14.34
N THR A 236 20.15 8.76 14.58
CA THR A 236 19.53 7.96 13.52
C THR A 236 18.08 8.37 13.38
N MET A 237 17.68 8.78 12.18
CA MET A 237 16.31 9.15 11.85
C MET A 237 15.83 8.27 10.70
N ASN A 238 14.69 7.61 10.91
CA ASN A 238 14.02 6.77 9.93
C ASN A 238 12.68 7.40 9.59
N LEU A 239 12.46 7.69 8.32
CA LEU A 239 11.19 8.11 7.76
C LEU A 239 10.78 7.05 6.75
N GLY A 240 9.59 6.50 6.90
CA GLY A 240 9.10 5.50 5.96
C GLY A 240 7.60 5.36 6.01
N GLY A 241 7.04 4.85 4.92
CA GLY A 241 5.62 4.70 4.74
C GLY A 241 5.24 4.70 3.26
N SER A 242 3.95 4.62 3.01
CA SER A 242 3.39 4.56 1.67
C SER A 242 2.23 5.54 1.53
N LEU A 243 1.92 5.90 0.28
CA LEU A 243 0.73 6.67 -0.09
C LEU A 243 0.08 6.01 -1.28
N THR A 244 -1.19 5.67 -1.14
CA THR A 244 -2.01 5.10 -2.22
C THR A 244 -3.05 6.12 -2.67
N ARG A 245 -3.23 6.25 -3.99
CA ARG A 245 -4.25 7.08 -4.63
C ARG A 245 -4.90 6.36 -5.79
N GLN A 246 -6.15 6.71 -6.07
CA GLN A 246 -6.91 6.19 -7.20
C GLN A 246 -7.36 7.32 -8.13
N MET A 247 -7.48 6.99 -9.41
CA MET A 247 -7.97 7.87 -10.47
C MET A 247 -8.67 7.04 -11.53
N GLU A 248 -9.78 7.55 -12.04
CA GLU A 248 -10.51 6.95 -13.16
C GLU A 248 -10.68 7.99 -14.28
N GLN A 249 -10.58 7.55 -15.53
CA GLN A 249 -10.72 8.43 -16.69
C GLN A 249 -11.16 7.64 -17.93
N ASP A 250 -12.09 8.20 -18.71
CA ASP A 250 -12.36 7.76 -20.08
C ASP A 250 -11.44 8.48 -21.06
N SER A 251 -10.77 7.73 -21.94
CA SER A 251 -9.91 8.33 -22.98
C SER A 251 -10.11 7.67 -24.35
N PRO A 252 -10.08 8.46 -25.43
CA PRO A 252 -10.13 7.91 -26.78
C PRO A 252 -8.89 7.06 -27.07
N VAL A 253 -9.07 6.05 -27.92
CA VAL A 253 -8.02 5.14 -28.35
C VAL A 253 -7.94 5.18 -29.87
N SER A 254 -6.73 5.41 -30.38
CA SER A 254 -6.45 5.48 -31.81
C SER A 254 -4.99 5.13 -32.07
N GLU A 255 -4.59 4.97 -33.33
CA GLU A 255 -3.18 4.76 -33.67
C GLU A 255 -2.28 5.93 -33.23
N ALA A 256 -2.80 7.16 -33.27
CA ALA A 256 -2.07 8.35 -32.82
C ALA A 256 -2.00 8.47 -31.29
N VAL A 257 -2.94 7.85 -30.57
CA VAL A 257 -3.02 7.88 -29.10
C VAL A 257 -3.29 6.45 -28.61
N PRO A 258 -2.25 5.60 -28.54
CA PRO A 258 -2.39 4.21 -28.12
C PRO A 258 -2.61 4.10 -26.61
N HIS A 259 -3.02 2.93 -26.14
CA HIS A 259 -3.23 2.66 -24.70
C HIS A 259 -2.01 3.02 -23.84
N ILE A 260 -0.79 2.68 -24.28
CA ILE A 260 0.44 2.98 -23.54
C ILE A 260 0.59 4.49 -23.32
N ALA A 261 0.23 5.33 -24.28
CA ALA A 261 0.30 6.78 -24.13
C ALA A 261 -0.72 7.31 -23.11
N ASN A 262 -1.95 6.79 -23.14
CA ASN A 262 -2.98 7.13 -22.15
C ASN A 262 -2.56 6.69 -20.73
N ILE A 263 -2.08 5.46 -20.58
CA ILE A 263 -1.60 4.92 -19.30
C ILE A 263 -0.39 5.72 -18.80
N GLY A 264 0.58 5.98 -19.68
CA GLY A 264 1.79 6.74 -19.36
C GLY A 264 1.47 8.13 -18.81
N LYS A 265 0.54 8.85 -19.44
CA LYS A 265 0.09 10.16 -18.96
C LYS A 265 -0.57 10.07 -17.58
N MET A 266 -1.45 9.09 -17.37
CA MET A 266 -2.10 8.89 -16.07
C MET A 266 -1.08 8.57 -14.96
N VAL A 267 -0.10 7.71 -15.25
CA VAL A 267 0.98 7.35 -14.32
C VAL A 267 1.83 8.58 -13.99
N GLU A 268 2.25 9.34 -15.01
CA GLU A 268 3.05 10.55 -14.84
C GLU A 268 2.36 11.61 -13.98
N ASP A 269 1.08 11.90 -14.27
CA ASP A 269 0.28 12.85 -13.49
C ASP A 269 0.09 12.38 -12.05
N MET A 270 -0.11 11.08 -11.84
CA MET A 270 -0.32 10.50 -10.52
C MET A 270 0.96 10.49 -9.69
N GLU A 271 2.09 10.03 -10.24
CA GLU A 271 3.39 10.06 -9.56
C GLU A 271 3.76 11.48 -9.15
N ASN A 272 3.56 12.48 -10.01
CA ASN A 272 3.83 13.87 -9.67
C ASN A 272 3.00 14.38 -8.49
N LYS A 273 1.71 14.02 -8.43
CA LYS A 273 0.83 14.35 -7.31
C LYS A 273 1.24 13.64 -6.02
N ILE A 274 1.56 12.35 -6.10
CA ILE A 274 2.01 11.54 -4.97
C ILE A 274 3.33 12.10 -4.44
N ARG A 275 4.32 12.37 -5.30
CA ARG A 275 5.62 12.95 -4.93
C ARG A 275 5.46 14.28 -4.18
N THR A 276 4.60 15.16 -4.68
CA THR A 276 4.30 16.45 -4.02
C THR A 276 3.68 16.23 -2.64
N THR A 277 2.71 15.33 -2.55
CA THR A 277 2.04 14.99 -1.28
C THR A 277 3.01 14.36 -0.27
N LEU A 278 3.86 13.44 -0.71
CA LEU A 278 4.89 12.81 0.13
C LEU A 278 5.87 13.85 0.67
N ASN A 279 6.31 14.81 -0.15
CA ASN A 279 7.18 15.89 0.30
C ASN A 279 6.55 16.70 1.45
N GLU A 280 5.30 17.12 1.28
CA GLU A 280 4.57 17.88 2.30
C GLU A 280 4.37 17.10 3.61
N ILE A 281 4.05 15.80 3.51
CA ILE A 281 3.84 14.97 4.70
C ILE A 281 5.16 14.67 5.40
N TYR A 282 6.17 14.18 4.66
CA TYR A 282 7.42 13.68 5.22
C TYR A 282 8.33 14.77 5.75
N PHE A 283 8.34 15.96 5.15
CA PHE A 283 9.26 17.03 5.53
C PHE A 283 8.55 18.27 6.10
N GLY A 284 7.23 18.38 5.91
CA GLY A 284 6.39 19.37 6.57
C GLY A 284 5.76 18.81 7.85
N LYS A 285 4.75 17.95 7.72
CA LYS A 285 3.92 17.52 8.86
C LYS A 285 4.71 16.82 9.96
N THR A 286 5.61 15.89 9.62
CA THR A 286 6.42 15.19 10.64
C THR A 286 7.31 16.16 11.43
N LYS A 287 7.90 17.14 10.74
CA LYS A 287 8.73 18.19 11.33
C LYS A 287 7.91 19.08 12.27
N ASP A 288 6.71 19.47 11.85
CA ASP A 288 5.81 20.28 12.68
C ASP A 288 5.39 19.53 13.95
N ILE A 289 5.08 18.23 13.83
CA ILE A 289 4.76 17.37 14.98
C ILE A 289 5.95 17.30 15.96
N VAL A 290 7.17 17.03 15.46
CA VAL A 290 8.38 16.96 16.30
C VAL A 290 8.64 18.30 17.01
N ASN A 291 8.51 19.43 16.31
CA ASN A 291 8.65 20.77 16.87
C ASN A 291 7.49 21.17 17.79
N GLY A 292 6.34 20.50 17.67
CA GLY A 292 5.20 20.62 18.58
C GLY A 292 5.47 19.93 19.91
N LEU A 293 6.10 18.75 19.89
CA LEU A 293 6.44 17.97 21.08
C LEU A 293 7.54 18.63 21.92
N ARG A 294 8.54 19.25 21.27
CA ARG A 294 9.63 19.94 21.96
C ARG A 294 10.02 21.21 21.21
N SER A 295 9.56 22.35 21.72
CA SER A 295 9.92 23.66 21.19
C SER A 295 11.20 24.20 21.85
N LEU A 296 12.07 24.81 21.05
CA LEU A 296 13.18 25.62 21.56
C LEU A 296 12.70 27.01 22.01
N GLN A 297 11.63 27.52 21.40
CA GLN A 297 10.99 28.76 21.82
C GLN A 297 10.17 28.54 23.09
N PRO A 298 10.23 29.44 24.07
CA PRO A 298 9.35 29.45 25.22
C PRO A 298 7.88 29.42 24.80
N LEU A 299 7.07 28.68 25.55
CA LEU A 299 5.64 28.52 25.26
C LEU A 299 4.87 29.86 25.29
N GLN A 300 5.35 30.83 26.09
CA GLN A 300 4.78 32.17 26.18
C GLN A 300 4.93 32.94 24.86
N ASP A 301 6.13 32.97 24.29
CA ASP A 301 6.40 33.68 23.03
C ASP A 301 5.56 33.09 21.88
N ARG A 302 5.39 31.76 21.89
CA ARG A 302 4.56 31.06 20.90
C ARG A 302 3.08 31.45 21.02
N LYS A 303 2.55 31.51 22.24
CA LYS A 303 1.17 31.98 22.51
C LYS A 303 0.98 33.44 22.08
N GLN A 304 1.96 34.30 22.31
CA GLN A 304 1.91 35.70 21.88
C GLN A 304 1.93 35.83 20.36
N GLN A 305 2.77 35.06 19.66
CA GLN A 305 2.79 35.03 18.19
C GLN A 305 1.47 34.52 17.61
N GLU A 306 0.87 33.50 18.22
CA GLU A 306 -0.41 32.95 17.76
C GLU A 306 -1.57 33.93 17.98
N ALA A 307 -1.60 34.62 19.12
CA ALA A 307 -2.54 35.71 19.37
C ALA A 307 -2.39 36.84 18.34
N LEU A 308 -1.15 37.29 18.08
CA LEU A 308 -0.87 38.33 17.08
C LEU A 308 -1.30 37.90 15.67
N ARG A 309 -1.09 36.64 15.31
CA ARG A 309 -1.49 36.10 14.01
C ARG A 309 -3.01 36.07 13.85
N ASN A 310 -3.73 35.72 14.90
CA ASN A 310 -5.20 35.75 14.92
C ASN A 310 -5.73 37.18 14.81
N ASP A 311 -5.14 38.11 15.57
CA ASP A 311 -5.49 39.54 15.51
C ASP A 311 -5.27 40.11 14.10
N LEU A 312 -4.12 39.79 13.46
CA LEU A 312 -3.82 40.18 12.09
C LEU A 312 -4.82 39.58 11.08
N ALA A 313 -5.14 38.30 11.20
CA ALA A 313 -6.10 37.64 10.32
C ALA A 313 -7.50 38.28 10.43
N GLN A 314 -7.91 38.61 11.66
CA GLN A 314 -9.19 39.28 11.91
C GLN A 314 -9.18 40.72 11.38
N ALA A 315 -8.08 41.46 11.57
CA ALA A 315 -7.91 42.80 11.03
C ALA A 315 -7.97 42.82 9.49
N LEU A 316 -7.35 41.83 8.83
CA LEU A 316 -7.40 41.69 7.37
C LEU A 316 -8.82 41.39 6.86
N ARG A 317 -9.55 40.46 7.51
CA ARG A 317 -10.95 40.17 7.16
C ARG A 317 -11.85 41.40 7.32
N ASN A 318 -11.68 42.13 8.42
CA ASN A 318 -12.45 43.35 8.68
C ASN A 318 -12.15 44.47 7.66
N ARG A 319 -10.91 44.52 7.15
CA ARG A 319 -10.52 45.48 6.12
C ARG A 319 -11.13 45.15 4.76
N GLN A 320 -11.23 43.86 4.43
CA GLN A 320 -11.87 43.38 3.20
C GLN A 320 -13.39 43.65 3.22
N ALA A 321 -14.05 43.34 4.33
CA ALA A 321 -15.48 43.64 4.50
C ALA A 321 -15.83 45.13 4.35
N LYS A 322 -14.92 46.03 4.76
CA LYS A 322 -15.07 47.49 4.59
C LYS A 322 -14.82 48.00 3.16
N GLN A 323 -14.16 47.21 2.30
CA GLN A 323 -13.96 47.58 0.89
C GLN A 323 -15.10 47.12 -0.01
N ASP A 324 -15.85 46.10 0.41
CA ASP A 324 -17.01 45.56 -0.29
C ASP A 324 -18.35 46.19 0.16
N SER A 325 -18.30 47.18 1.07
CA SER A 325 -19.44 47.97 1.56
C SER A 325 -19.43 49.38 0.96
#